data_AF-A0A7C1NLF5-F1
#
_entry.id   AF-A0A7C1NLF5-F1
#
_cell.length_a   1.000
_cell.length_b   1.000
_cell.length_c   1.000
_cell.angle_alpha   90.00
_cell.angle_beta   90.00
_cell.angle_gamma   90.00
#
_symmetry.space_group_name_H-M   'P 1'
#
loop_
_entity.id
_entity.type
_entity.pdbx_description
1 polymer ?
#
loop_
_entity_poly.entity_id
_entity_poly.type
_entity_poly.pdbx_seq_one_letter_code
_entity_poly.pdbx_strand_id
1 'polypeptide(L)' 'MYERNVTRIENLVSKQNAWRGATINLIASENVLSNRARKVMGSDFVHRYAEGHPGERYYQGTEIIDEIEARLKNG' A
#
# COMPACT_ATOMS: atom_id res chain seq x y z
N MET A 1 -7.14 -26.76 -4.17
CA MET A 1 -7.51 -26.14 -5.47
C MET A 1 -7.23 -24.63 -5.45
N TYR A 2 -7.66 -23.90 -4.41
CA TYR A 2 -7.39 -22.46 -4.25
C TYR A 2 -5.90 -22.07 -4.14
N GLU A 3 -5.10 -22.80 -3.36
CA GLU A 3 -3.66 -22.53 -3.21
C GLU A 3 -2.91 -22.55 -4.56
N ARG A 4 -3.26 -23.51 -5.43
CA ARG A 4 -2.66 -23.64 -6.76
C ARG A 4 -2.94 -22.42 -7.65
N ASN A 5 -4.10 -21.78 -7.46
CA ASN A 5 -4.45 -20.56 -8.17
C ASN A 5 -3.72 -19.34 -7.59
N VAL A 6 -3.56 -19.25 -6.26
CA VAL A 6 -2.81 -18.17 -5.61
C VAL A 6 -1.35 -18.18 -6.08
N THR A 7 -0.67 -19.32 -6.01
CA THR A 7 0.71 -19.44 -6.49
C THR A 7 0.84 -19.11 -7.97
N ARG A 8 -0.15 -19.47 -8.78
CA ARG A 8 -0.17 -19.11 -10.20
C ARG A 8 -0.26 -17.59 -10.39
N ILE A 9 -1.10 -16.90 -9.62
CA ILE A 9 -1.24 -15.45 -9.66
C ILE A 9 0.06 -14.77 -9.22
N GLU A 10 0.68 -15.22 -8.13
CA GLU A 10 1.96 -14.69 -7.64
C GLU A 10 3.07 -14.79 -8.69
N ASN A 11 3.14 -15.91 -9.39
CA ASN A 11 4.08 -16.12 -10.49
C ASN A 11 3.83 -15.15 -11.67
N LEU A 12 2.56 -14.90 -12.02
CA LEU A 12 2.21 -13.95 -13.08
C LEU A 12 2.57 -12.51 -12.70
N VAL A 13 2.29 -12.11 -11.45
CA VAL A 13 2.67 -10.78 -10.93
C VAL A 13 4.19 -10.61 -10.97
N SER A 14 4.94 -11.63 -10.54
CA SER A 14 6.41 -11.61 -10.57
C SER A 14 6.95 -11.47 -12.00
N LYS A 15 6.37 -12.19 -12.96
CA LYS A 15 6.72 -12.10 -14.38
C LYS A 15 6.44 -10.70 -14.95
N GLN A 16 5.30 -10.09 -14.61
CA GLN A 16 4.95 -8.73 -15.05
C GLN A 16 5.93 -7.69 -14.50
N ASN A 17 6.29 -7.79 -13.21
CA ASN A 17 7.23 -6.87 -12.58
C ASN A 17 8.63 -6.96 -13.23
N ALA A 18 9.11 -8.17 -13.52
CA ALA A 18 10.38 -8.37 -14.20
C ALA A 18 10.37 -7.77 -15.62
N TRP A 19 9.30 -7.99 -16.38
CA TRP A 19 9.16 -7.43 -17.72
C TRP A 19 9.10 -5.89 -17.70
N ARG A 20 8.30 -5.29 -16.81
CA ARG A 20 8.25 -3.83 -16.62
C ARG A 20 9.61 -3.24 -16.23
N GLY A 21 10.37 -3.93 -15.39
CA GLY A 21 11.72 -3.52 -14.99
C GLY A 21 12.75 -3.58 -16.13
N ALA A 22 12.49 -4.39 -17.16
CA ALA A 22 13.37 -4.54 -18.32
C ALA A 22 12.94 -3.68 -19.53
N THR A 23 11.95 -2.78 -19.37
CA THR A 23 11.40 -1.96 -20.46
C THR A 23 11.51 -0.46 -20.18
N ILE A 24 11.50 0.34 -21.25
CA ILE A 24 11.38 1.79 -21.17
C ILE A 24 9.88 2.14 -21.07
N ASN A 25 9.49 2.73 -19.95
CA ASN A 25 8.09 3.04 -19.65
C ASN A 25 7.79 4.48 -20.07
N LEU A 26 6.99 4.67 -21.12
CA LEU A 26 6.76 5.98 -21.77
C LEU A 26 5.37 6.59 -21.48
N ILE A 27 4.56 5.94 -20.67
CA ILE A 27 3.25 6.47 -20.28
C ILE A 27 3.45 7.51 -19.19
N ALA A 28 3.19 8.78 -19.49
CA ALA A 28 3.52 9.91 -18.63
C ALA A 28 2.84 9.88 -17.24
N SER A 29 1.69 9.23 -17.12
CA SER A 29 0.95 9.08 -15.85
C SER A 29 1.34 7.85 -15.04
N GLU A 30 2.16 6.95 -15.57
CA GLU A 30 2.62 5.76 -14.86
C GLU A 30 3.92 6.03 -14.09
N ASN A 31 4.10 5.34 -12.96
CA ASN A 31 5.31 5.44 -12.16
C ASN A 31 5.60 4.13 -11.41
N VAL A 32 6.83 3.99 -10.90
CA VAL A 32 7.25 2.83 -10.09
C VAL A 32 7.26 3.23 -8.62
N LEU A 33 6.48 2.50 -7.81
CA LEU A 33 6.40 2.74 -6.37
C LEU A 33 7.71 2.37 -5.66
N SER A 34 8.22 3.26 -4.82
CA SER A 34 9.45 3.04 -4.04
C SER A 34 9.32 1.85 -3.08
N ASN A 35 10.46 1.24 -2.70
CA ASN A 35 10.46 0.13 -1.72
C ASN A 35 9.87 0.55 -0.36
N ARG A 36 10.09 1.81 0.06
CA ARG A 36 9.54 2.35 1.31
C ARG A 36 8.01 2.41 1.25
N ALA A 37 7.46 2.96 0.17
CA ALA A 37 6.01 3.06 0.01
C ALA A 37 5.35 1.68 -0.14
N ARG A 38 5.97 0.74 -0.89
CA ARG A 38 5.48 -0.65 -0.98
C ARG A 38 5.42 -1.35 0.39
N LYS A 39 6.42 -1.15 1.26
CA LYS A 39 6.43 -1.74 2.60
C LYS A 39 5.26 -1.24 3.46
N VAL A 40 4.96 0.06 3.40
CA VAL A 40 3.83 0.64 4.15
C VAL A 40 2.50 0.14 3.58
N MET A 41 2.35 0.13 2.25
CA MET A 41 1.13 -0.33 1.58
C MET A 41 0.83 -1.82 1.80
N GLY A 42 1.86 -2.66 1.97
CA GLY A 42 1.70 -4.08 2.29
C GLY A 42 1.55 -4.38 3.78
N SER A 43 1.52 -3.36 4.64
CA SER A 43 1.38 -3.55 6.09
C SER A 43 -0.09 -3.59 6.50
N ASP A 44 -0.34 -4.12 7.70
CA ASP A 44 -1.67 -4.18 8.30
C ASP A 44 -2.37 -2.81 8.40
N PHE A 45 -1.60 -1.72 8.40
CA PHE A 45 -2.09 -0.34 8.47
C PHE A 45 -3.17 -0.02 7.44
N VAL A 46 -3.05 -0.51 6.19
CA VAL A 46 -4.00 -0.20 5.12
C VAL A 46 -5.36 -0.89 5.27
N HIS A 47 -5.50 -1.79 6.24
CA HIS A 47 -6.74 -2.52 6.51
C HIS A 47 -7.51 -1.95 7.71
N ARG A 48 -7.01 -0.89 8.35
CA ARG A 48 -7.59 -0.31 9.56
C ARG A 48 -8.53 0.83 9.24
N TYR A 49 -9.71 0.77 9.86
CA TYR A 49 -10.69 1.84 9.81
C TYR A 49 -10.36 2.89 10.88
N ALA A 50 -10.22 4.13 10.45
CA ALA A 50 -9.98 5.30 11.31
C ALA A 50 -10.91 6.44 10.90
N GLU A 51 -12.20 6.16 10.83
CA GLU A 51 -13.21 7.16 10.47
C GLU A 51 -13.27 8.29 11.53
N GLY A 52 -13.42 9.53 11.08
CA GLY A 52 -13.36 10.74 11.92
C GLY A 52 -12.05 11.49 11.78
N HIS A 53 -11.77 12.40 12.71
CA HIS A 53 -10.50 13.15 12.78
C HIS A 53 -9.63 12.66 13.94
N PRO A 54 -8.32 12.96 13.95
CA PRO A 54 -7.46 12.64 15.09
C PRO A 54 -8.04 13.17 16.40
N GLY A 55 -8.18 12.30 17.40
CA GLY A 55 -8.84 12.60 18.68
C GLY A 55 -10.38 12.54 18.68
N GLU A 56 -11.01 12.46 17.50
CA GLU A 56 -12.46 12.41 17.29
C GLU A 56 -12.85 11.21 16.40
N ARG A 57 -12.30 10.04 16.71
CA ARG A 57 -12.53 8.81 15.93
C ARG A 57 -13.80 8.09 16.36
N TYR A 58 -14.51 7.53 15.39
CA TYR A 58 -15.67 6.66 15.65
C TYR A 58 -15.27 5.27 16.15
N TYR A 59 -14.04 4.83 15.84
CA TYR A 59 -13.50 3.52 16.21
C TYR A 59 -12.31 3.66 17.17
N GLN A 60 -12.12 2.64 18.00
CA GLN A 60 -11.00 2.53 18.95
C GLN A 60 -9.74 1.98 18.28
N GLY A 61 -8.59 2.10 18.98
CA GLY A 61 -7.31 1.55 18.52
C GLY A 61 -6.62 2.38 17.43
N THR A 62 -6.96 3.67 17.35
CA THR A 62 -6.52 4.59 16.30
C THR A 62 -5.37 5.52 16.71
N GLU A 63 -4.85 5.39 17.93
CA GLU A 63 -3.82 6.29 18.50
C GLU A 63 -2.60 6.50 17.60
N ILE A 64 -2.04 5.42 17.04
CA ILE A 64 -0.88 5.50 16.15
C ILE A 64 -1.27 6.06 14.76
N ILE A 65 -2.50 5.82 14.31
CA ILE A 65 -3.02 6.38 13.05
C ILE A 65 -3.17 7.89 13.19
N ASP A 66 -3.66 8.35 14.35
CA ASP A 66 -3.79 9.77 14.69
C ASP A 66 -2.44 10.46 14.73
N GLU A 67 -1.43 9.81 15.33
CA GLU A 67 -0.05 10.31 15.35
C GLU A 67 0.51 10.50 13.93
N ILE A 68 0.21 9.58 13.01
CA ILE A 68 0.62 9.68 11.60
C ILE A 68 -0.12 10.82 10.89
N GLU A 69 -1.44 10.91 11.03
CA GLU A 69 -2.24 11.95 10.36
C GLU A 69 -1.92 13.35 10.88
N ALA A 70 -1.68 13.51 12.19
CA ALA A 70 -1.33 14.78 12.81
C ALA A 70 0.02 15.32 12.32
N ARG A 71 1.00 14.45 12.04
CA ARG A 71 2.30 14.86 11.48
C ARG A 71 2.21 15.43 10.07
N LEU A 72 1.18 15.07 9.30
CA LEU A 72 0.98 15.54 7.93
C LEU A 72 0.26 16.89 7.88
N LYS A 73 -0.61 17.19 8.84
CA LYS A 73 -1.37 18.45 8.87
C LYS A 73 -0.57 19.65 9.39
N ASN A 74 0.51 19.39 10.13
CA ASN A 74 1.34 20.42 10.76
C ASN A 74 2.69 20.66 10.03
N GLY A 75 2.87 20.05 8.86
CA GLY A 75 4.07 20.17 8.01
C GLY A 75 3.84 21.02 6.78
#